data_AF-A0A940J420-F1
#
_entry.id   AF-A0A940J420-F1
#
_cell.length_a   1.000
_cell.length_b   1.000
_cell.length_c   1.000
_cell.angle_alpha   90.00
_cell.angle_beta   90.00
_cell.angle_gamma   90.00
#
_symmetry.space_group_name_H-M   'P 1'
#
loop_
_entity.id
_entity.type
_entity.pdbx_description
1 polymer ?
#
loop_
_entity_poly.entity_id
_entity_poly.type
_entity_poly.pdbx_seq_one_letter_code
_entity_poly.pdbx_strand_id
1 'polypeptide(L)'
;MTRIADLSIGSSEFDPPFIKIMEESGLEREEFEGLDYFTWTPFFVIAGATVAPKIRVHGDHTHFEGATIDVPDDEVEYFYEALPHLLAQVYEAEEDDE
;
A
#
# COMPACT_ATOMS: atom_id res chain seq x y z
N MET A 1 11.27 -7.76 -8.93
CA MET A 1 10.14 -7.00 -8.36
C MET A 1 9.54 -7.87 -7.29
N THR A 2 9.49 -7.36 -6.06
CA THR A 2 8.92 -8.02 -4.89
C THR A 2 7.51 -7.48 -4.69
N ARG A 3 6.53 -8.38 -4.59
CA ARG A 3 5.13 -7.99 -4.39
C ARG A 3 4.90 -7.71 -2.91
N ILE A 4 4.48 -6.48 -2.63
CA ILE A 4 4.16 -6.02 -1.27
C ILE A 4 2.67 -6.21 -0.99
N ALA A 5 1.83 -5.89 -1.98
CA ALA A 5 0.39 -6.06 -1.87
C ALA A 5 -0.22 -6.50 -3.21
N ASP A 6 -1.22 -7.38 -3.11
CA ASP A 6 -2.15 -7.70 -4.17
C ASP A 6 -3.56 -7.36 -3.68
N LEU A 7 -4.14 -6.34 -4.31
CA LEU A 7 -5.44 -5.83 -3.94
C LEU A 7 -6.43 -6.21 -5.03
N SER A 8 -7.53 -6.82 -4.63
CA SER A 8 -8.68 -7.10 -5.48
C SER A 8 -9.95 -6.61 -4.80
N ILE A 9 -10.98 -6.30 -5.58
CA ILE A 9 -12.29 -5.92 -5.03
C ILE A 9 -12.83 -7.09 -4.19
N GLY A 10 -12.86 -6.91 -2.86
CA GLY A 10 -13.35 -7.91 -1.91
C GLY A 10 -12.28 -8.88 -1.35
N SER A 11 -11.00 -8.71 -1.70
CA SER A 11 -9.89 -9.46 -1.08
C SER A 11 -8.57 -8.72 -1.22
N SER A 12 -7.78 -8.70 -0.15
CA SER A 12 -6.44 -8.12 -0.13
C SER A 12 -5.45 -9.15 0.42
N GLU A 13 -4.31 -9.29 -0.25
CA GLU A 13 -3.18 -10.09 0.20
C GLU A 13 -1.96 -9.18 0.37
N PHE A 14 -1.25 -9.34 1.49
CA PHE A 14 -0.11 -8.49 1.84
C PHE A 14 1.09 -9.35 2.23
N ASP A 15 2.28 -8.83 1.96
CA ASP A 15 3.54 -9.42 2.45
C ASP A 15 3.58 -9.34 4.00
N PRO A 16 3.93 -10.42 4.73
CA PRO A 16 3.89 -10.39 6.20
C PRO A 16 4.78 -9.31 6.85
N PRO A 17 6.00 -9.02 6.37
CA PRO A 17 6.79 -7.87 6.83
C PRO A 17 6.07 -6.54 6.67
N PHE A 18 5.34 -6.34 5.57
CA PHE A 18 4.56 -5.13 5.32
C PHE A 18 3.43 -4.96 6.34
N ILE A 19 2.64 -6.01 6.59
CA ILE A 19 1.57 -5.98 7.61
C ILE A 19 2.14 -5.52 8.95
N LYS A 20 3.27 -6.11 9.36
CA LYS A 20 3.88 -5.79 10.64
C LYS A 20 4.25 -4.32 10.76
N ILE A 21 4.78 -3.71 9.69
CA ILE A 21 5.14 -2.30 9.68
C ILE A 21 3.90 -1.41 9.80
N MET A 22 2.81 -1.75 9.12
CA MET A 22 1.55 -1.01 9.20
C MET A 22 0.95 -1.09 10.61
N GLU A 23 0.97 -2.27 11.24
CA GLU A 23 0.52 -2.44 12.63
C GLU A 23 1.41 -1.67 13.63
N GLU A 24 2.73 -1.63 13.39
CA GLU A 24 3.69 -0.89 14.23
C GLU A 24 3.61 0.63 14.05
N SER A 25 3.08 1.13 12.92
CA SER A 25 2.90 2.57 12.69
C SER A 25 1.65 3.14 13.37
N GLY A 26 0.89 2.32 14.11
CA GLY A 26 -0.32 2.75 14.82
C GLY A 26 -1.60 2.70 14.00
N LEU A 27 -1.54 2.19 12.76
CA LEU A 27 -2.73 1.99 11.92
C LEU A 27 -3.54 0.79 12.43
N GLU A 28 -4.84 0.98 12.57
CA GLU A 28 -5.74 -0.13 12.77
C GLU A 28 -5.84 -0.95 11.49
N ARG A 29 -6.01 -2.26 11.64
CA ARG A 29 -6.06 -3.21 10.54
C ARG A 29 -7.13 -2.88 9.50
N GLU A 30 -8.23 -2.32 9.96
CA GLU A 30 -9.37 -1.89 9.15
C GLU A 30 -9.01 -0.72 8.22
N GLU A 31 -8.05 0.13 8.61
CA GLU A 31 -7.57 1.28 7.83
C GLU A 31 -6.69 0.87 6.64
N PHE A 32 -6.19 -0.38 6.64
CA PHE A 32 -5.31 -0.88 5.59
C PHE A 32 -5.75 -2.19 4.92
N GLU A 33 -6.84 -2.83 5.33
CA GLU A 33 -7.38 -4.01 4.65
C GLU A 33 -8.52 -3.69 3.65
N GLY A 34 -9.14 -2.50 3.77
CA GLY A 34 -10.30 -2.05 2.98
C GLY A 34 -9.98 -1.09 1.82
N LEU A 35 -11.01 -0.39 1.30
CA LEU A 35 -10.81 0.64 0.27
C LEU A 35 -10.03 1.85 0.79
N ASP A 36 -10.09 2.10 2.10
CA ASP A 36 -9.35 3.19 2.75
C ASP A 36 -7.83 2.97 2.66
N TYR A 37 -7.38 1.75 2.38
CA TYR A 37 -5.99 1.44 2.03
C TYR A 37 -5.46 2.27 0.84
N PHE A 38 -6.32 2.61 -0.12
CA PHE A 38 -5.91 3.41 -1.27
C PHE A 38 -5.45 4.82 -0.85
N THR A 39 -5.88 5.31 0.31
CA THR A 39 -5.40 6.57 0.89
C THR A 39 -3.90 6.52 1.17
N TRP A 40 -3.34 5.34 1.46
CA TRP A 40 -1.91 5.16 1.76
C TRP A 40 -1.03 4.97 0.51
N THR A 41 -1.65 4.75 -0.65
CA THR A 41 -0.95 4.48 -1.92
C THR A 41 0.10 5.53 -2.30
N PRO A 42 -0.14 6.84 -2.12
CA PRO A 42 0.88 7.86 -2.38
C PRO A 42 2.17 7.67 -1.56
N PHE A 43 2.09 7.23 -0.31
CA PHE A 43 3.26 7.04 0.54
C PHE A 43 4.08 5.84 0.11
N PHE A 44 3.43 4.77 -0.34
CA PHE A 44 4.15 3.62 -0.91
C PHE A 44 4.94 4.04 -2.14
N VAL A 45 4.36 4.88 -3.01
CA VAL A 45 5.05 5.41 -4.19
C VAL A 45 6.24 6.28 -3.80
N ILE A 46 6.09 7.14 -2.79
CA ILE A 46 7.20 7.97 -2.26
C ILE A 46 8.31 7.09 -1.69
N ALA A 47 7.96 5.98 -1.03
CA ALA A 47 8.91 5.00 -0.50
C ALA A 47 9.57 4.12 -1.57
N GLY A 48 9.24 4.28 -2.86
CA GLY A 48 9.85 3.55 -3.98
C GLY A 48 8.98 2.45 -4.60
N ALA A 49 7.73 2.29 -4.17
CA ALA A 49 6.83 1.31 -4.76
C ALA A 49 6.27 1.76 -6.12
N THR A 50 6.03 0.78 -6.98
CA THR A 50 5.22 0.91 -8.19
C THR A 50 3.82 0.38 -7.95
N VAL A 51 2.82 1.15 -8.36
CA VAL A 51 1.41 0.76 -8.27
C VAL A 51 0.88 0.51 -9.67
N ALA A 52 0.36 -0.69 -9.92
CA ALA A 52 -0.16 -1.07 -11.23
C ALA A 52 -1.63 -1.53 -11.13
N PRO A 53 -2.53 -1.05 -12.00
CA PRO A 53 -3.92 -1.48 -11.96
C PRO A 53 -4.06 -2.90 -12.51
N LYS A 54 -4.90 -3.70 -11.86
CA LYS A 54 -5.43 -4.96 -12.39
C LYS A 54 -6.64 -4.65 -13.24
N ILE A 55 -6.48 -4.80 -14.54
CA ILE A 55 -7.52 -4.51 -15.52
C ILE A 55 -7.85 -5.79 -16.28
N ARG A 56 -9.12 -6.17 -16.29
CA ARG A 56 -9.64 -7.23 -17.14
C ARG A 56 -10.43 -6.63 -18.30
N VAL A 57 -10.04 -6.99 -19.51
CA VAL A 57 -10.71 -6.57 -20.75
C VAL A 57 -11.45 -7.77 -21.33
N HIS A 58 -12.74 -7.60 -21.61
CA HIS A 58 -13.54 -8.59 -22.34
C HIS A 58 -14.45 -7.90 -23.36
N GLY A 59 -14.21 -8.16 -24.65
CA GLY A 59 -14.93 -7.50 -25.74
C GLY A 59 -14.63 -6.00 -25.78
N ASP A 60 -15.68 -5.20 -25.62
CA ASP A 60 -15.67 -3.73 -25.55
C ASP A 60 -15.72 -3.19 -24.10
N HIS A 61 -15.73 -4.07 -23.09
CA HIS A 61 -15.80 -3.69 -21.67
C HIS A 61 -14.43 -3.82 -20.99
N THR A 62 -14.12 -2.82 -20.16
CA THR A 62 -12.92 -2.78 -19.31
C THR A 62 -13.38 -2.76 -17.84
N HIS A 63 -12.96 -3.75 -17.06
CA HIS A 63 -13.23 -3.84 -15.64
C HIS A 63 -11.95 -3.61 -14.85
N PHE A 64 -11.99 -2.65 -13.93
CA PHE A 64 -10.99 -2.53 -12.89
C PHE A 64 -11.26 -3.60 -11.83
N GLU A 65 -10.28 -4.44 -11.55
CA GLU A 65 -10.38 -5.54 -10.59
C GLU A 65 -9.61 -5.25 -9.29
N GLY A 66 -8.67 -4.29 -9.32
CA GLY A 66 -7.85 -3.91 -8.17
C GLY A 66 -6.48 -3.38 -8.59
N ALA A 67 -5.46 -3.55 -7.76
CA ALA A 67 -4.11 -3.07 -8.04
C ALA A 67 -3.04 -3.96 -7.39
N THR A 68 -1.84 -3.98 -7.96
CA THR A 68 -0.65 -4.55 -7.29
C THR A 68 0.27 -3.42 -6.85
N ILE A 69 0.99 -3.68 -5.76
CA ILE A 69 2.07 -2.85 -5.26
C ILE A 69 3.33 -3.70 -5.29
N ASP A 70 4.28 -3.27 -6.09
CA ASP A 70 5.53 -3.98 -6.32
C ASP A 70 6.71 -3.02 -6.08
N VAL A 71 7.77 -3.50 -5.42
CA VAL A 71 9.01 -2.73 -5.19
C VAL A 71 10.16 -3.40 -5.96
N PRO A 72 11.10 -2.64 -6.56
CA PRO A 72 12.32 -3.21 -7.12
C PRO A 72 13.08 -4.04 -6.08
N ASP A 73 13.63 -5.19 -6.46
CA ASP A 73 14.18 -6.15 -5.49
C ASP A 73 15.38 -5.58 -4.70
N ASP A 74 16.15 -4.70 -5.34
CA ASP A 74 17.27 -3.95 -4.77
C ASP A 74 16.84 -2.76 -3.90
N GLU A 75 15.55 -2.43 -3.89
CA GLU A 75 14.99 -1.31 -3.15
C GLU A 75 14.11 -1.72 -1.95
N VAL A 76 13.82 -3.01 -1.79
CA VAL A 76 12.93 -3.53 -0.73
C VAL A 76 13.38 -3.13 0.67
N GLU A 77 14.68 -3.18 0.95
CA GLU A 77 15.21 -2.79 2.26
C GLU A 77 14.99 -1.29 2.53
N TYR A 78 15.27 -0.44 1.53
CA TYR A 78 15.06 1.01 1.66
C TYR A 78 13.57 1.37 1.78
N PHE A 79 12.71 0.66 1.06
CA PHE A 79 11.26 0.82 1.17
C PHE A 79 10.77 0.57 2.60
N TYR A 80 11.20 -0.55 3.19
CA TYR A 80 10.82 -0.91 4.56
C TYR A 80 11.47 -0.03 5.62
N GLU A 81 12.63 0.55 5.36
CA GLU A 81 13.24 1.56 6.23
C GLU A 81 12.49 2.91 6.15
N ALA A 82 12.13 3.36 4.94
CA ALA A 82 11.56 4.69 4.73
C ALA A 82 10.07 4.78 5.09
N LEU A 83 9.28 3.73 4.80
CA LEU A 83 7.83 3.77 4.95
C LEU A 83 7.36 4.10 6.38
N PRO A 84 7.90 3.51 7.47
CA PRO A 84 7.49 3.86 8.83
C PRO A 84 7.69 5.35 9.14
N HIS A 85 8.79 5.95 8.66
CA HIS A 85 9.08 7.36 8.87
C HIS A 85 8.09 8.27 8.12
N LEU A 86 7.68 7.88 6.91
CA LEU A 86 6.68 8.62 6.15
C LEU A 86 5.30 8.56 6.82
N LEU A 87 4.91 7.38 7.32
CA LEU A 87 3.62 7.20 7.99
C LEU A 87 3.57 7.98 9.32
N ALA A 88 4.64 7.97 10.10
CA ALA A 88 4.73 8.73 11.35
C ALA A 88 4.52 10.23 11.13
N GLN A 89 5.08 10.80 10.05
CA GLN A 89 4.89 12.22 9.71
C GLN A 89 3.43 12.58 9.41
N VAL A 90 2.65 11.64 8.88
CA VAL A 90 1.23 11.87 8.59
C VAL A 90 0.43 11.87 9.89
N TYR A 91 0.66 10.89 10.75
CA TYR A 91 0.01 10.81 12.06
C TYR A 91 0.32 12.01 12.94
N GLU A 92 1.59 12.43 13.01
CA GLU A 92 1.97 13.63 13.76
C GLU A 92 1.28 14.90 13.21
N ALA A 93 1.10 14.99 11.88
CA ALA A 93 0.39 16.11 11.27
C ALA A 93 -1.13 16.08 11.56
N GLU A 94 -1.74 14.91 11.66
CA GLU A 94 -3.16 14.77 12.02
C GLU A 94 -3.42 15.10 13.50
N GLU A 95 -2.52 14.71 14.41
CA GLU A 95 -2.64 15.06 15.85
C GLU A 95 -2.46 16.57 16.11
N ASP A 96 -1.62 17.27 15.33
CA ASP A 96 -1.38 18.71 15.48
C ASP A 96 -2.54 19.59 14.96
N ASP A 97 -3.43 19.03 14.12
CA ASP A 97 -4.58 19.71 13.51
C ASP A 97 -5.91 19.55 14.32
N GLU A 98 -5.91 18.82 15.44
CA GLU A 98 -7.02 18.70 16.42
C GLU A 98 -6.94 19.66 17.63
#